data_AF-A0A8T3TPX8-F1
#
_entry.id   AF-A0A8T3TPX8-F1
#
_cell.length_a   1.000
_cell.length_b   1.000
_cell.length_c   1.000
_cell.angle_alpha   90.00
_cell.angle_beta   90.00
_cell.angle_gamma   90.00
#
_symmetry.space_group_name_H-M   'P 1'
#
loop_
_entity.id
_entity.type
_entity.pdbx_description
1 polymer ?
#
loop_
_entity_poly.entity_id
_entity_poly.type
_entity_poly.pdbx_seq_one_letter_code
_entity_poly.pdbx_strand_id
1 'polypeptide(L)'
;MCGIAGIWGTSDRILTERAMDGIRHRGPDGAGVHVQSNGVLGHRRLAIMDPEGGAQPLYNETRAMAIVANGEIYNFPALRADLAGRHTLTTTSDNEAILHLYEERGTDTPAALAGMFAFAICDDEHLFLARDPIGIKPLYYGRGIDGSGRPVMAFASEMKALADWVDELHEFPPGTYFDSREGFVPYYQVPTGPPVDRSVEDHVSLVRKGLEDAVASHLMSDVPVGAFLSGGLDSSVIAAMARKHVDELHTFSVGLAGSRDIIAARRVAAHIGSIHHEYLMTSAEVVEKLPEIIHALESWDQDLVRSAIPTYFCSRLAAERVKVILTGEGADELFAGYAYHKDSTDAAMLHQELGRSVSTLHNINLQRVDRLTMLHGLEGRVPFLDTEFIALALSVPAELKLRTMA
;
A
#
# COMPACT_ATOMS: atom_id res chain seq x y z
N MET A 1 6.41 -1.25 7.46
CA MET A 1 6.43 -1.36 5.98
C MET A 1 7.74 -1.83 5.46
N CYS A 2 7.73 -2.69 4.46
CA CYS A 2 8.85 -3.60 4.32
C CYS A 2 9.18 -3.86 2.84
N GLY A 3 10.30 -4.53 2.63
CA GLY A 3 10.53 -5.29 1.42
C GLY A 3 10.46 -6.76 1.77
N ILE A 4 9.70 -7.55 1.02
CA ILE A 4 9.77 -9.01 1.08
C ILE A 4 10.41 -9.54 -0.18
N ALA A 5 11.20 -10.61 -0.03
CA ALA A 5 11.72 -11.39 -1.13
C ALA A 5 11.80 -12.85 -0.69
N GLY A 6 11.64 -13.80 -1.60
CA GLY A 6 11.78 -15.20 -1.26
C GLY A 6 11.86 -16.09 -2.49
N ILE A 7 12.30 -17.31 -2.25
CA ILE A 7 12.56 -18.29 -3.29
C ILE A 7 12.06 -19.64 -2.79
N TRP A 8 11.25 -20.29 -3.62
CA TRP A 8 10.67 -21.60 -3.37
C TRP A 8 11.24 -22.62 -4.36
N GLY A 9 11.50 -23.84 -3.90
CA GLY A 9 12.21 -24.90 -4.62
C GLY A 9 13.70 -25.00 -4.29
N THR A 10 14.21 -24.17 -3.38
CA THR A 10 15.62 -24.19 -2.95
C THR A 10 15.78 -23.67 -1.52
N SER A 11 16.86 -24.07 -0.87
CA SER A 11 17.33 -23.55 0.41
C SER A 11 18.53 -22.60 0.24
N ASP A 12 18.78 -22.14 -0.99
CA ASP A 12 19.85 -21.20 -1.32
C ASP A 12 19.56 -19.81 -0.76
N ARG A 13 20.10 -19.59 0.45
CA ARG A 13 20.06 -18.31 1.15
C ARG A 13 20.69 -17.15 0.36
N ILE A 14 21.75 -17.40 -0.41
CA ILE A 14 22.53 -16.35 -1.06
C ILE A 14 21.68 -15.65 -2.13
N LEU A 15 20.89 -16.42 -2.87
CA LEU A 15 20.03 -15.89 -3.92
C LEU A 15 18.93 -14.99 -3.34
N THR A 16 18.33 -15.37 -2.20
CA THR A 16 17.36 -14.52 -1.50
C THR A 16 18.00 -13.26 -0.92
N GLU A 17 19.19 -13.36 -0.32
CA GLU A 17 19.89 -12.18 0.21
C GLU A 17 20.23 -11.17 -0.89
N ARG A 18 20.62 -11.64 -2.08
CA ARG A 18 20.80 -10.78 -3.27
C ARG A 18 19.52 -10.05 -3.67
N ALA A 19 18.39 -10.76 -3.73
CA ALA A 19 17.09 -10.13 -4.01
C ALA A 19 16.73 -9.09 -2.93
N MET A 20 17.02 -9.39 -1.65
CA MET A 20 16.82 -8.45 -0.55
C MET A 20 17.70 -7.21 -0.61
N ASP A 21 18.93 -7.30 -1.14
CA ASP A 21 19.81 -6.14 -1.34
C ASP A 21 19.21 -5.15 -2.35
N GLY A 22 18.57 -5.64 -3.41
CA GLY A 22 17.88 -4.83 -4.42
C GLY A 22 16.68 -4.02 -3.89
N ILE A 23 16.18 -4.34 -2.69
CA ILE A 23 15.02 -3.67 -2.06
C ILE A 23 15.35 -3.12 -0.66
N ARG A 24 16.64 -2.91 -0.35
CA ARG A 24 17.07 -2.41 0.96
C ARG A 24 16.47 -1.06 1.33
N HIS A 25 16.25 -0.17 0.36
CA HIS A 25 15.65 1.16 0.58
C HIS A 25 14.28 1.10 1.25
N ARG A 26 13.50 0.04 0.96
CA ARG A 26 12.16 -0.15 1.52
C ARG A 26 12.17 -0.40 3.03
N GLY A 27 13.27 -0.93 3.57
CA GLY A 27 13.33 -1.35 4.96
C GLY A 27 14.71 -1.09 5.56
N PRO A 28 15.01 0.19 5.89
CA PRO A 28 16.33 0.59 6.37
C PRO A 28 16.61 0.20 7.83
N ASP A 29 15.59 -0.14 8.62
CA ASP A 29 15.73 -0.36 10.08
C ASP A 29 16.18 -1.77 10.45
N GLY A 30 16.01 -2.75 9.56
CA GLY A 30 16.38 -4.13 9.87
C GLY A 30 16.24 -5.10 8.71
N ALA A 31 16.78 -6.31 8.89
CA ALA A 31 16.67 -7.39 7.92
C ALA A 31 16.59 -8.74 8.63
N GLY A 32 15.91 -9.69 8.00
CA GLY A 32 15.79 -11.06 8.51
C GLY A 32 15.65 -12.07 7.37
N VAL A 33 16.14 -13.27 7.59
CA VAL A 33 16.07 -14.39 6.64
C VAL A 33 15.67 -15.65 7.39
N HIS A 34 14.71 -16.38 6.85
CA HIS A 34 14.33 -17.71 7.30
C HIS A 34 14.62 -18.72 6.19
N VAL A 35 15.29 -19.81 6.54
CA VAL A 35 15.65 -20.88 5.61
C VAL A 35 14.94 -22.15 6.05
N GLN A 36 14.16 -22.72 5.13
CA GLN A 36 13.57 -24.05 5.22
C GLN A 36 14.18 -24.98 4.18
N SER A 37 13.79 -26.26 4.25
CA SER A 37 14.30 -27.30 3.36
C SER A 37 14.03 -27.01 1.87
N ASN A 38 12.85 -26.45 1.57
CA ASN A 38 12.39 -26.19 0.20
C ASN A 38 12.13 -24.71 -0.10
N GLY A 39 12.48 -23.79 0.80
CA GLY A 39 12.23 -22.37 0.60
C GLY A 39 13.04 -21.45 1.49
N VAL A 40 13.18 -20.20 1.04
CA VAL A 40 13.82 -19.13 1.80
C VAL A 40 12.93 -17.89 1.76
N LEU A 41 12.64 -17.35 2.94
CA LEU A 41 11.97 -16.06 3.11
C LEU A 41 12.97 -15.00 3.55
N GLY A 42 12.85 -13.81 2.97
CA GLY A 42 13.69 -12.65 3.22
C GLY A 42 12.84 -11.41 3.46
N HIS A 43 13.29 -10.58 4.41
CA HIS A 43 12.56 -9.41 4.83
C HIS A 43 13.49 -8.22 5.10
N ARG A 44 13.10 -7.03 4.64
CA ARG A 44 13.68 -5.72 4.95
C ARG A 44 12.65 -4.90 5.71
N ARG A 45 13.01 -4.36 6.87
CA ARG A 45 12.07 -3.75 7.82
C ARG A 45 12.15 -2.23 7.85
N LEU A 46 11.01 -1.55 7.68
CA LEU A 46 10.75 -0.23 8.26
C LEU A 46 9.87 -0.45 9.50
N ALA A 47 10.42 -0.15 10.66
CA ALA A 47 9.81 -0.35 11.97
C ALA A 47 8.74 0.73 12.22
N ILE A 48 7.46 0.32 12.14
CA ILE A 48 6.28 1.18 12.34
C ILE A 48 5.49 0.67 13.53
N MET A 49 4.87 -0.52 13.40
CA MET A 49 4.25 -1.24 14.50
C MET A 49 5.27 -2.12 15.21
N ASP A 50 5.20 -2.11 16.54
CA ASP A 50 6.12 -2.81 17.45
C ASP A 50 7.61 -2.59 17.10
N PRO A 51 8.16 -1.35 17.17
CA PRO A 51 9.50 -1.09 16.67
C PRO A 51 10.60 -1.96 17.29
N GLU A 52 10.43 -2.43 18.53
CA GLU A 52 11.39 -3.27 19.24
C GLU A 52 11.16 -4.78 19.03
N GLY A 53 9.91 -5.26 19.01
CA GLY A 53 9.56 -6.68 18.97
C GLY A 53 9.11 -7.22 17.60
N GLY A 54 8.67 -6.36 16.68
CA GLY A 54 8.05 -6.76 15.40
C GLY A 54 9.05 -7.14 14.30
N ALA A 55 10.22 -7.68 14.66
CA ALA A 55 11.21 -8.13 13.69
C ALA A 55 10.69 -9.35 12.93
N GLN A 56 10.80 -9.33 11.60
CA GLN A 56 10.37 -10.45 10.76
C GLN A 56 11.60 -11.16 10.13
N PRO A 57 11.53 -12.47 9.85
CA PRO A 57 10.34 -13.33 9.85
C PRO A 57 9.72 -13.55 11.24
N LEU A 58 8.38 -13.54 11.31
CA LEU A 58 7.62 -13.89 12.51
C LEU A 58 7.28 -15.37 12.46
N TYR A 59 7.06 -15.99 13.62
CA TYR A 59 6.92 -17.44 13.77
C TYR A 59 5.70 -17.77 14.61
N ASN A 60 5.07 -18.91 14.33
CA ASN A 60 4.07 -19.46 15.24
C ASN A 60 4.74 -20.04 16.49
N GLU A 61 3.96 -20.49 17.48
CA GLU A 61 4.44 -20.91 18.79
C GLU A 61 5.45 -22.07 18.69
N THR A 62 5.26 -22.94 17.70
CA THR A 62 6.14 -24.09 17.43
C THR A 62 7.34 -23.74 16.57
N ARG A 63 7.33 -22.55 15.95
CA ARG A 63 8.28 -22.11 14.90
C ARG A 63 8.32 -23.01 13.68
N ALA A 64 7.29 -23.85 13.48
CA ALA A 64 7.16 -24.68 12.29
C ALA A 64 6.80 -23.86 11.05
N MET A 65 6.10 -22.74 11.27
CA MET A 65 5.69 -21.81 10.22
C MET A 65 6.35 -20.45 10.43
N ALA A 66 6.64 -19.79 9.32
CA ALA A 66 7.16 -18.43 9.31
C ALA A 66 6.37 -17.53 8.36
N ILE A 67 6.26 -16.25 8.70
CA ILE A 67 5.69 -15.22 7.83
C ILE A 67 6.69 -14.08 7.60
N VAL A 68 6.71 -13.57 6.37
CA VAL A 68 7.21 -12.23 6.05
C VAL A 68 6.10 -11.43 5.38
N ALA A 69 5.96 -10.16 5.73
CA ALA A 69 4.88 -9.31 5.28
C ALA A 69 5.36 -7.88 5.05
N ASN A 70 4.84 -7.28 3.98
CA ASN A 70 4.94 -5.87 3.66
C ASN A 70 3.52 -5.29 3.67
N GLY A 71 3.14 -4.62 4.75
CA GLY A 71 1.78 -4.11 4.89
C GLY A 71 1.44 -3.57 6.26
N GLU A 72 0.17 -3.24 6.41
CA GLU A 72 -0.51 -2.85 7.64
C GLU A 72 -1.93 -3.43 7.66
N ILE A 73 -2.31 -4.09 8.76
CA ILE A 73 -3.63 -4.72 8.95
C ILE A 73 -4.48 -3.89 9.93
N TYR A 74 -5.31 -2.99 9.41
CA TYR A 74 -6.07 -2.02 10.19
C TYR A 74 -7.13 -2.63 11.13
N ASN A 75 -7.65 -3.84 10.84
CA ASN A 75 -8.52 -4.56 11.77
C ASN A 75 -7.76 -5.40 12.81
N PHE A 76 -6.43 -5.25 12.93
CA PHE A 76 -5.59 -5.95 13.89
C PHE A 76 -6.08 -5.89 15.34
N PRO A 77 -6.53 -4.75 15.91
CA PRO A 77 -6.98 -4.73 17.30
C PRO A 77 -8.12 -5.72 17.58
N ALA A 78 -9.04 -5.88 16.63
CA ALA A 78 -10.13 -6.85 16.73
C ALA A 78 -9.63 -8.29 16.53
N LEU A 79 -8.77 -8.53 15.54
CA LEU A 79 -8.17 -9.84 15.28
C LEU A 79 -7.37 -10.33 16.49
N ARG A 80 -6.55 -9.47 17.07
CA ARG A 80 -5.75 -9.78 18.26
C ARG A 80 -6.63 -10.16 19.45
N ALA A 81 -7.71 -9.40 19.69
CA ALA A 81 -8.62 -9.69 20.79
C ALA A 81 -9.31 -11.05 20.64
N ASP A 82 -9.67 -11.43 19.40
CA ASP A 82 -10.24 -12.74 19.10
C ASP A 82 -9.22 -13.88 19.26
N LEU A 83 -8.00 -13.69 18.74
CA LEU A 83 -6.95 -14.71 18.73
C LEU A 83 -6.30 -14.93 20.11
N ALA A 84 -6.27 -13.93 20.99
CA ALA A 84 -5.58 -14.00 22.28
C ALA A 84 -6.08 -15.10 23.24
N GLY A 85 -7.27 -15.65 23.02
CA GLY A 85 -7.79 -16.79 23.78
C GLY A 85 -7.33 -18.15 23.28
N ARG A 86 -6.70 -18.23 22.10
CA ARG A 86 -6.39 -19.46 21.37
C ARG A 86 -4.93 -19.56 20.95
N HIS A 87 -4.27 -18.42 20.77
CA HIS A 87 -2.87 -18.28 20.37
C HIS A 87 -2.07 -17.45 21.37
N THR A 88 -0.76 -17.70 21.43
CA THR A 88 0.19 -16.91 22.22
C THR A 88 0.93 -15.94 21.31
N LEU A 89 0.38 -14.72 21.15
CA LEU A 89 1.05 -13.66 20.42
C LEU A 89 2.24 -13.12 21.23
N THR A 90 3.42 -13.12 20.61
CA THR A 90 4.70 -12.73 21.21
C THR A 90 5.09 -11.29 20.89
N THR A 91 4.42 -10.65 19.94
CA THR A 91 4.68 -9.29 19.47
C THR A 91 3.44 -8.40 19.61
N THR A 92 3.60 -7.11 19.33
CA THR A 92 2.48 -6.20 19.06
C THR A 92 2.37 -5.83 17.59
N SER A 93 3.06 -6.57 16.71
CA SER A 93 2.94 -6.39 15.26
C SER A 93 1.63 -6.98 14.76
N ASP A 94 0.94 -6.19 13.95
CA ASP A 94 -0.22 -6.56 13.16
C ASP A 94 0.01 -7.81 12.29
N ASN A 95 1.23 -8.01 11.80
CA ASN A 95 1.59 -9.12 10.91
C ASN A 95 1.67 -10.49 11.61
N GLU A 96 1.82 -10.55 12.94
CA GLU A 96 1.77 -11.82 13.69
C GLU A 96 0.33 -12.37 13.70
N ALA A 97 -0.67 -11.49 13.75
CA ALA A 97 -2.07 -11.91 13.70
C ALA A 97 -2.44 -12.60 12.38
N ILE A 98 -1.78 -12.23 11.26
CA ILE A 98 -1.98 -12.91 9.97
C ILE A 98 -1.58 -14.38 10.07
N LEU A 99 -0.44 -14.68 10.72
CA LEU A 99 0.06 -16.04 10.83
C LEU A 99 -0.88 -16.92 11.64
N HIS A 100 -1.34 -16.45 12.79
CA HIS A 100 -2.29 -17.19 13.61
C HIS A 100 -3.68 -17.31 12.97
N LEU A 101 -4.14 -16.26 12.27
CA LEU A 101 -5.38 -16.35 11.49
C LEU A 101 -5.27 -17.41 10.38
N TYR A 102 -4.09 -17.57 9.78
CA TYR A 102 -3.81 -18.63 8.80
C TYR A 102 -3.81 -20.02 9.42
N GLU A 103 -3.33 -20.19 10.66
CA GLU A 103 -3.45 -21.48 11.36
C GLU A 103 -4.92 -21.89 11.58
N GLU A 104 -5.83 -20.91 11.78
CA GLU A 104 -7.26 -21.19 11.99
C GLU A 104 -8.06 -21.32 10.69
N ARG A 105 -7.74 -20.52 9.66
CA ARG A 105 -8.58 -20.34 8.46
C ARG A 105 -7.93 -20.77 7.15
N GLY A 106 -6.63 -21.04 7.15
CA GLY A 106 -5.89 -21.39 5.93
C GLY A 106 -6.08 -20.34 4.84
N THR A 107 -6.52 -20.79 3.65
CA THR A 107 -6.64 -19.97 2.44
C THR A 107 -7.73 -18.88 2.52
N ASP A 108 -8.65 -18.92 3.50
CA ASP A 108 -9.66 -17.88 3.73
C ASP A 108 -9.10 -16.63 4.46
N THR A 109 -7.85 -16.71 4.93
CA THR A 109 -7.18 -15.63 5.69
C THR A 109 -7.21 -14.27 4.99
N PRO A 110 -6.81 -14.13 3.71
CA PRO A 110 -6.73 -12.82 3.06
C PRO A 110 -8.06 -12.09 2.98
N ALA A 111 -9.18 -12.82 2.89
CA ALA A 111 -10.53 -12.24 2.81
C ALA A 111 -11.01 -11.68 4.17
N ALA A 112 -10.37 -12.05 5.28
CA ALA A 112 -10.69 -11.58 6.61
C ALA A 112 -9.84 -10.37 7.06
N LEU A 113 -8.87 -9.94 6.24
CA LEU A 113 -7.98 -8.83 6.54
C LEU A 113 -8.54 -7.52 5.98
N ALA A 114 -8.61 -6.48 6.82
CA ALA A 114 -8.83 -5.11 6.37
C ALA A 114 -7.49 -4.38 6.43
N GLY A 115 -6.89 -4.10 5.28
CA GLY A 115 -5.52 -3.61 5.25
C GLY A 115 -4.94 -3.51 3.85
N MET A 116 -3.67 -3.13 3.82
CA MET A 116 -2.83 -3.11 2.62
C MET A 116 -1.65 -4.04 2.90
N PHE A 117 -1.43 -5.05 2.07
CA PHE A 117 -0.51 -6.13 2.39
C PHE A 117 -0.04 -6.89 1.16
N ALA A 118 1.21 -7.33 1.23
CA ALA A 118 1.72 -8.46 0.51
C ALA A 118 2.45 -9.33 1.53
N PHE A 119 2.13 -10.62 1.64
CA PHE A 119 2.79 -11.50 2.59
C PHE A 119 3.09 -12.88 2.00
N ALA A 120 4.05 -13.54 2.62
CA ALA A 120 4.45 -14.91 2.35
C ALA A 120 4.50 -15.69 3.65
N ILE A 121 3.74 -16.79 3.72
CA ILE A 121 3.80 -17.78 4.79
C ILE A 121 4.44 -19.03 4.22
N CYS A 122 5.38 -19.63 4.95
CA CYS A 122 5.94 -20.91 4.56
C CYS A 122 6.11 -21.88 5.73
N ASP A 123 5.89 -23.15 5.41
CA ASP A 123 6.35 -24.31 6.17
C ASP A 123 7.27 -25.17 5.27
N ASP A 124 7.75 -26.31 5.77
CA ASP A 124 8.65 -27.19 5.01
C ASP A 124 8.04 -27.76 3.71
N GLU A 125 6.72 -27.78 3.58
CA GLU A 125 5.99 -28.40 2.47
C GLU A 125 5.28 -27.38 1.56
N HIS A 126 4.93 -26.21 2.10
CA HIS A 126 3.99 -25.29 1.48
C HIS A 126 4.48 -23.84 1.54
N LEU A 127 4.26 -23.14 0.42
CA LEU A 127 4.35 -21.70 0.31
C LEU A 127 2.95 -21.14 0.03
N PHE A 128 2.56 -20.14 0.81
CA PHE A 128 1.35 -19.36 0.61
C PHE A 128 1.71 -17.87 0.47
N LEU A 129 1.28 -17.24 -0.61
CA LEU A 129 1.46 -15.81 -0.90
C LEU A 129 0.09 -15.15 -1.02
N ALA A 130 -0.08 -13.93 -0.53
CA ALA A 130 -1.27 -13.15 -0.79
C ALA A 130 -0.95 -11.68 -1.00
N ARG A 131 -1.74 -11.03 -1.84
CA ARG A 131 -1.68 -9.59 -2.11
C ARG A 131 -3.06 -8.97 -1.89
N ASP A 132 -3.07 -7.79 -1.29
CA ASP A 132 -4.26 -7.08 -0.86
C ASP A 132 -5.28 -6.81 -1.99
N PRO A 133 -6.55 -6.55 -1.61
CA PRO A 133 -7.71 -6.48 -2.51
C PRO A 133 -7.52 -5.73 -3.82
N ILE A 134 -6.78 -4.60 -3.81
CA ILE A 134 -6.60 -3.75 -4.99
C ILE A 134 -5.14 -3.51 -5.35
N GLY A 135 -4.21 -4.17 -4.66
CA GLY A 135 -2.78 -4.14 -4.97
C GLY A 135 -2.06 -2.88 -4.50
N ILE A 136 -2.46 -2.33 -3.34
CA ILE A 136 -1.80 -1.19 -2.68
C ILE A 136 -0.33 -1.51 -2.40
N LYS A 137 -0.06 -2.70 -1.86
CA LYS A 137 1.31 -3.19 -1.68
C LYS A 137 1.74 -4.00 -2.89
N PRO A 138 2.97 -3.80 -3.37
CA PRO A 138 3.45 -4.49 -4.54
C PRO A 138 3.93 -5.90 -4.21
N LEU A 139 3.77 -6.78 -5.19
CA LEU A 139 4.36 -8.11 -5.19
C LEU A 139 4.54 -8.55 -6.63
N TYR A 140 5.71 -9.11 -6.93
CA TYR A 140 6.07 -9.71 -8.22
C TYR A 140 6.53 -11.12 -7.98
N TYR A 141 6.39 -11.97 -9.00
CA TYR A 141 6.91 -13.32 -8.99
C TYR A 141 7.52 -13.67 -10.35
N GLY A 142 8.37 -14.68 -10.34
CA GLY A 142 9.03 -15.15 -11.55
C GLY A 142 9.56 -16.56 -11.42
N ARG A 143 9.94 -17.13 -12.55
CA ARG A 143 10.58 -18.45 -12.62
C ARG A 143 12.04 -18.28 -12.97
N GLY A 144 12.91 -18.97 -12.25
CA GLY A 144 14.35 -18.94 -12.52
C GLY A 144 14.99 -20.28 -12.21
N ILE A 145 16.32 -20.29 -12.20
CA ILE A 145 17.14 -21.47 -11.93
C ILE A 145 18.11 -21.15 -10.78
N ASP A 146 18.19 -22.04 -9.79
CA ASP A 146 19.15 -21.89 -8.68
C ASP A 146 20.59 -22.21 -9.09
N GLY A 147 21.55 -21.97 -8.19
CA GLY A 147 22.98 -22.24 -8.46
C GLY A 147 23.32 -23.70 -8.74
N SER A 148 22.39 -24.64 -8.50
CA SER A 148 22.54 -26.08 -8.79
C SER A 148 21.85 -26.52 -10.09
N GLY A 149 21.18 -25.61 -10.79
CA GLY A 149 20.45 -25.92 -12.01
C GLY A 149 18.99 -26.36 -11.79
N ARG A 150 18.43 -26.19 -10.58
CA ARG A 150 17.04 -26.56 -10.29
C ARG A 150 16.07 -25.40 -10.57
N PRO A 151 14.89 -25.67 -11.17
CA PRO A 151 13.85 -24.66 -11.32
C PRO A 151 13.35 -24.17 -9.96
N VAL A 152 13.18 -22.86 -9.84
CA VAL A 152 12.67 -22.19 -8.63
C VAL A 152 11.61 -21.15 -8.96
N MET A 153 10.74 -20.88 -8.00
CA MET A 153 9.83 -19.73 -8.04
C MET A 153 10.36 -18.64 -7.12
N ALA A 154 10.58 -17.46 -7.66
CA ALA A 154 11.01 -16.29 -6.90
C ALA A 154 9.85 -15.31 -6.73
N PHE A 155 9.84 -14.57 -5.63
CA PHE A 155 8.94 -13.44 -5.43
C PHE A 155 9.65 -12.29 -4.74
N ALA A 156 9.20 -11.06 -4.98
CA ALA A 156 9.73 -9.86 -4.32
C ALA A 156 8.75 -8.69 -4.38
N SER A 157 8.90 -7.71 -3.47
CA SER A 157 8.11 -6.47 -3.49
C SER A 157 8.35 -5.60 -4.72
N GLU A 158 9.51 -5.69 -5.37
CA GLU A 158 9.86 -4.87 -6.53
C GLU A 158 10.50 -5.72 -7.61
N MET A 159 10.17 -5.46 -8.88
CA MET A 159 10.65 -6.29 -9.99
C MET A 159 12.17 -6.25 -10.16
N LYS A 160 12.83 -5.14 -9.80
CA LYS A 160 14.28 -4.99 -9.86
C LYS A 160 15.05 -6.02 -9.02
N ALA A 161 14.41 -6.63 -8.02
CA ALA A 161 15.02 -7.70 -7.22
C ALA A 161 15.11 -9.05 -7.96
N LEU A 162 14.33 -9.20 -9.04
CA LEU A 162 14.18 -10.45 -9.78
C LEU A 162 14.71 -10.34 -11.22
N ALA A 163 14.57 -9.16 -11.84
CA ALA A 163 14.71 -8.95 -13.29
C ALA A 163 16.02 -9.46 -13.92
N ASP A 164 17.11 -9.49 -13.16
CA ASP A 164 18.44 -9.87 -13.69
C ASP A 164 18.66 -11.39 -13.77
N TRP A 165 17.79 -12.22 -13.21
CA TRP A 165 18.05 -13.67 -13.10
C TRP A 165 16.83 -14.59 -13.27
N VAL A 166 15.61 -14.05 -13.36
CA VAL A 166 14.42 -14.83 -13.72
C VAL A 166 14.18 -14.80 -15.23
N ASP A 167 13.70 -15.92 -15.78
CA ASP A 167 13.37 -16.02 -17.21
C ASP A 167 12.02 -15.36 -17.54
N GLU A 168 11.09 -15.42 -16.58
CA GLU A 168 9.75 -14.85 -16.66
C GLU A 168 9.48 -14.02 -15.40
N LEU A 169 8.91 -12.83 -15.59
CA LEU A 169 8.59 -11.90 -14.51
C LEU A 169 7.17 -11.40 -14.68
N HIS A 170 6.38 -11.54 -13.62
CA HIS A 170 4.97 -11.18 -13.59
C HIS A 170 4.66 -10.37 -12.34
N GLU A 171 3.75 -9.41 -12.49
CA GLU A 171 3.09 -8.82 -11.35
C GLU A 171 2.18 -9.86 -10.70
N PHE A 172 2.23 -9.95 -9.37
CA PHE A 172 1.32 -10.79 -8.60
C PHE A 172 -0.08 -10.15 -8.59
N PRO A 173 -1.14 -10.82 -9.06
CA PRO A 173 -2.45 -10.17 -9.21
C PRO A 173 -3.00 -9.61 -7.89
N PRO A 174 -3.60 -8.41 -7.89
CA PRO A 174 -4.37 -7.91 -6.75
C PRO A 174 -5.50 -8.86 -6.31
N GLY A 175 -5.88 -8.80 -5.03
CA GLY A 175 -7.04 -9.54 -4.50
C GLY A 175 -6.96 -11.05 -4.73
N THR A 176 -5.73 -11.58 -4.75
CA THR A 176 -5.43 -12.96 -5.12
C THR A 176 -4.47 -13.56 -4.10
N TYR A 177 -4.54 -14.86 -3.91
CA TYR A 177 -3.49 -15.62 -3.25
C TYR A 177 -2.90 -16.67 -4.19
N PHE A 178 -1.70 -17.14 -3.86
CA PHE A 178 -1.06 -18.30 -4.46
C PHE A 178 -0.79 -19.32 -3.35
N ASP A 179 -1.30 -20.52 -3.52
CA ASP A 179 -0.95 -21.67 -2.70
C ASP A 179 -0.11 -22.63 -3.55
N SER A 180 1.06 -23.06 -3.07
CA SER A 180 1.92 -24.02 -3.77
C SER A 180 1.22 -25.34 -4.16
N ARG A 181 0.09 -25.67 -3.53
CA ARG A 181 -0.75 -26.85 -3.82
C ARG A 181 -1.81 -26.60 -4.88
N GLU A 182 -2.38 -25.38 -4.94
CA GLU A 182 -3.58 -25.07 -5.74
C GLU A 182 -3.32 -24.04 -6.85
N GLY A 183 -2.22 -23.30 -6.77
CA GLY A 183 -1.91 -22.18 -7.66
C GLY A 183 -2.60 -20.89 -7.25
N PHE A 184 -2.91 -20.05 -8.24
CA PHE A 184 -3.51 -18.73 -8.02
C PHE A 184 -5.04 -18.81 -7.87
N VAL A 185 -5.58 -18.18 -6.82
CA VAL A 185 -7.02 -18.09 -6.57
C VAL A 185 -7.39 -16.65 -6.19
N PRO A 186 -8.31 -16.01 -6.94
CA PRO A 186 -8.83 -14.70 -6.57
C PRO A 186 -9.76 -14.82 -5.36
N TYR A 187 -9.58 -13.95 -4.38
CA TYR A 187 -10.43 -13.88 -3.18
C TYR A 187 -11.21 -12.56 -3.07
N TYR A 188 -10.88 -11.56 -3.89
CA TYR A 188 -11.54 -10.26 -3.89
C TYR A 188 -11.79 -9.75 -5.31
N GLN A 189 -12.90 -9.04 -5.46
CA GLN A 189 -13.20 -8.24 -6.65
C GLN A 189 -13.77 -6.89 -6.22
N VAL A 190 -13.34 -5.81 -6.89
CA VAL A 190 -13.92 -4.48 -6.67
C VAL A 190 -15.43 -4.54 -6.93
N PRO A 191 -16.28 -4.03 -6.00
CA PRO A 191 -17.72 -4.09 -6.16
C PRO A 191 -18.21 -3.42 -7.46
N THR A 192 -19.01 -4.15 -8.23
CA THR A 192 -19.63 -3.65 -9.48
C THR A 192 -21.16 -3.61 -9.40
N GLY A 193 -21.71 -3.81 -8.20
CA GLY A 193 -23.15 -3.78 -7.97
C GLY A 193 -23.80 -2.45 -8.34
N PRO A 194 -25.12 -2.43 -8.58
CA PRO A 194 -25.83 -1.19 -8.86
C PRO A 194 -25.74 -0.23 -7.67
N PRO A 195 -25.80 1.10 -7.91
CA PRO A 195 -25.94 2.07 -6.85
C PRO A 195 -27.14 1.77 -5.94
N VAL A 196 -27.03 2.18 -4.67
CA VAL A 196 -28.09 2.01 -3.69
C VAL A 196 -28.92 3.28 -3.63
N ASP A 197 -30.24 3.14 -3.74
CA ASP A 197 -31.19 4.26 -3.64
C ASP A 197 -31.27 4.78 -2.19
N ARG A 198 -30.88 6.03 -1.99
CA ARG A 198 -30.93 6.79 -0.72
C ARG A 198 -31.10 8.28 -1.01
N SER A 199 -31.45 9.06 0.02
CA SER A 199 -31.44 10.51 -0.13
C SER A 199 -30.00 11.04 -0.33
N VAL A 200 -29.87 12.21 -0.96
CA VAL A 200 -28.56 12.87 -1.13
C VAL A 200 -27.91 13.16 0.23
N GLU A 201 -28.71 13.56 1.22
CA GLU A 201 -28.22 13.87 2.58
C GLU A 201 -27.68 12.62 3.30
N ASP A 202 -28.33 11.46 3.11
CA ASP A 202 -27.84 10.19 3.63
C ASP A 202 -26.53 9.78 2.95
N HIS A 203 -26.43 9.90 1.63
CA HIS A 203 -25.17 9.62 0.93
C HIS A 203 -24.03 10.51 1.43
N VAL A 204 -24.26 11.82 1.56
CA VAL A 204 -23.26 12.76 2.09
C VAL A 204 -22.84 12.39 3.51
N SER A 205 -23.81 12.05 4.37
CA SER A 205 -23.54 11.68 5.76
C SER A 205 -22.74 10.38 5.87
N LEU A 206 -23.13 9.35 5.10
CA LEU A 206 -22.44 8.07 5.05
C LEU A 206 -21.02 8.20 4.48
N VAL A 207 -20.85 8.89 3.35
CA VAL A 207 -19.52 9.11 2.75
C VAL A 207 -18.61 9.86 3.72
N ARG A 208 -19.12 10.90 4.39
CA ARG A 208 -18.35 11.61 5.41
C ARG A 208 -17.91 10.68 6.53
N LYS A 209 -18.85 9.93 7.12
CA LYS A 209 -18.55 9.03 8.24
C LYS A 209 -17.60 7.91 7.84
N GLY A 210 -17.82 7.29 6.68
CA GLY A 210 -16.96 6.23 6.16
C GLY A 210 -15.53 6.71 5.91
N LEU A 211 -15.35 7.92 5.38
CA LEU A 211 -14.01 8.47 5.20
C LEU A 211 -13.35 8.84 6.54
N GLU A 212 -14.12 9.36 7.50
CA GLU A 212 -13.61 9.61 8.86
C GLU A 212 -13.14 8.31 9.53
N ASP A 213 -13.89 7.22 9.38
CA ASP A 213 -13.53 5.90 9.91
C ASP A 213 -12.29 5.32 9.23
N ALA A 214 -12.22 5.43 7.90
CA ALA A 214 -11.05 5.00 7.14
C ALA A 214 -9.80 5.81 7.54
N VAL A 215 -9.91 7.13 7.70
CA VAL A 215 -8.78 7.96 8.18
C VAL A 215 -8.38 7.54 9.59
N ALA A 216 -9.35 7.33 10.49
CA ALA A 216 -9.05 6.94 11.87
C ALA A 216 -8.33 5.58 11.95
N SER A 217 -8.77 4.57 11.18
CA SER A 217 -8.12 3.26 11.14
C SER A 217 -6.69 3.33 10.57
N HIS A 218 -6.49 4.17 9.56
CA HIS A 218 -5.19 4.37 8.91
C HIS A 218 -4.19 5.18 9.74
N LEU A 219 -4.57 5.71 10.91
CA LEU A 219 -3.66 6.37 11.85
C LEU A 219 -2.96 5.42 12.83
N MET A 220 -3.32 4.12 12.83
CA MET A 220 -2.70 3.12 13.71
C MET A 220 -1.19 3.01 13.49
N SER A 221 -0.39 3.48 14.44
CA SER A 221 1.08 3.55 14.31
C SER A 221 1.74 3.76 15.68
N ASP A 222 2.86 3.07 15.96
CA ASP A 222 3.70 3.35 17.14
C ASP A 222 4.78 4.41 16.87
N VAL A 223 4.79 4.99 15.66
CA VAL A 223 5.72 6.04 15.21
C VAL A 223 4.96 7.25 14.63
N PRO A 224 5.59 8.44 14.52
CA PRO A 224 4.90 9.64 14.02
C PRO A 224 4.31 9.47 12.61
N VAL A 225 3.07 9.96 12.46
CA VAL A 225 2.30 9.99 11.21
C VAL A 225 2.16 11.43 10.71
N GLY A 226 2.33 11.63 9.40
CA GLY A 226 2.08 12.90 8.73
C GLY A 226 1.05 12.78 7.60
N ALA A 227 0.83 13.86 6.86
CA ALA A 227 0.01 13.86 5.66
C ALA A 227 0.63 14.67 4.52
N PHE A 228 0.52 14.17 3.29
CA PHE A 228 0.76 15.01 2.12
C PHE A 228 -0.36 16.04 1.99
N LEU A 229 0.00 17.27 1.62
CA LEU A 229 -0.93 18.38 1.50
C LEU A 229 -0.61 19.21 0.25
N SER A 230 -1.27 18.90 -0.87
CA SER A 230 -1.15 19.67 -2.11
C SER A 230 -2.01 20.94 -2.12
N GLY A 231 -2.96 21.05 -1.17
CA GLY A 231 -3.99 22.08 -1.16
C GLY A 231 -5.16 21.80 -2.11
N GLY A 232 -5.10 20.71 -2.88
CA GLY A 232 -6.26 20.13 -3.57
C GLY A 232 -7.27 19.55 -2.56
N LEU A 233 -8.50 19.30 -3.01
CA LEU A 233 -9.59 18.88 -2.13
C LEU A 233 -9.25 17.61 -1.35
N ASP A 234 -8.70 16.60 -2.02
CA ASP A 234 -8.58 15.24 -1.47
C ASP A 234 -7.54 15.18 -0.35
N SER A 235 -6.33 15.68 -0.62
CA SER A 235 -5.28 15.78 0.40
C SER A 235 -5.67 16.70 1.56
N SER A 236 -6.43 17.77 1.27
CA SER A 236 -6.93 18.69 2.31
C SER A 236 -7.96 18.03 3.23
N VAL A 237 -8.87 17.22 2.69
CA VAL A 237 -9.86 16.48 3.48
C VAL A 237 -9.17 15.46 4.37
N ILE A 238 -8.22 14.67 3.83
CA ILE A 238 -7.45 13.70 4.61
C ILE A 238 -6.66 14.39 5.73
N ALA A 239 -5.93 15.46 5.43
CA ALA A 239 -5.16 16.20 6.44
C ALA A 239 -6.08 16.81 7.53
N ALA A 240 -7.23 17.36 7.15
CA ALA A 240 -8.19 17.93 8.09
C ALA A 240 -8.81 16.86 9.00
N MET A 241 -9.13 15.68 8.47
CA MET A 241 -9.65 14.56 9.25
C MET A 241 -8.57 13.99 10.18
N ALA A 242 -7.35 13.78 9.68
CA ALA A 242 -6.23 13.29 10.48
C ALA A 242 -5.90 14.22 11.65
N ARG A 243 -5.97 15.54 11.44
CA ARG A 243 -5.70 16.56 12.48
C ARG A 243 -6.65 16.45 13.68
N LYS A 244 -7.85 15.88 13.51
CA LYS A 244 -8.78 15.65 14.64
C LYS A 244 -8.26 14.61 15.64
N HIS A 245 -7.34 13.75 15.21
CA HIS A 245 -6.81 12.63 15.98
C HIS A 245 -5.31 12.78 16.31
N VAL A 246 -4.60 13.65 15.59
CA VAL A 246 -3.16 13.90 15.76
C VAL A 246 -2.94 15.36 16.16
N ASP A 247 -2.47 15.58 17.39
CA ASP A 247 -2.27 16.92 17.96
C ASP A 247 -1.19 17.73 17.21
N GLU A 248 -0.05 17.11 16.93
CA GLU A 248 1.06 17.72 16.19
C GLU A 248 1.17 17.13 14.79
N LEU A 249 0.12 17.30 13.97
CA LEU A 249 0.14 16.79 12.60
C LEU A 249 1.15 17.57 11.75
N HIS A 250 2.17 16.87 11.26
CA HIS A 250 3.08 17.37 10.23
C HIS A 250 2.46 17.22 8.84
N THR A 251 2.43 18.30 8.06
CA THR A 251 1.97 18.28 6.66
C THR A 251 3.06 18.70 5.70
N PHE A 252 3.10 18.09 4.52
CA PHE A 252 4.20 18.25 3.57
C PHE A 252 3.69 18.63 2.19
N SER A 253 4.30 19.64 1.58
CA SER A 253 4.00 20.06 0.22
C SER A 253 5.27 20.29 -0.60
N VAL A 254 5.16 20.08 -1.91
CA VAL A 254 6.24 20.30 -2.88
C VAL A 254 5.68 21.06 -4.07
N GLY A 255 6.50 21.94 -4.63
CA GLY A 255 6.13 22.68 -5.84
C GLY A 255 7.29 23.49 -6.38
N LEU A 256 7.05 24.19 -7.48
CA LEU A 256 7.93 25.24 -7.94
C LEU A 256 7.67 26.53 -7.14
N ALA A 257 8.66 27.41 -7.06
CA ALA A 257 8.50 28.71 -6.41
C ALA A 257 7.28 29.47 -6.98
N GLY A 258 6.34 29.84 -6.10
CA GLY A 258 5.12 30.55 -6.48
C GLY A 258 4.03 29.69 -7.11
N SER A 259 4.13 28.35 -7.09
CA SER A 259 3.07 27.49 -7.62
C SER A 259 1.75 27.65 -6.85
N ARG A 260 0.63 27.40 -7.54
CA ARG A 260 -0.71 27.46 -6.96
C ARG A 260 -0.88 26.44 -5.82
N ASP A 261 -0.26 25.27 -5.95
CA ASP A 261 -0.35 24.20 -4.97
C ASP A 261 0.30 24.59 -3.64
N ILE A 262 1.48 25.23 -3.67
CA ILE A 262 2.12 25.74 -2.44
C ILE A 262 1.25 26.79 -1.75
N ILE A 263 0.66 27.71 -2.52
CA ILE A 263 -0.24 28.74 -1.96
C ILE A 263 -1.49 28.10 -1.35
N ALA A 264 -2.07 27.09 -2.02
CA ALA A 264 -3.25 26.38 -1.53
C ALA A 264 -2.92 25.55 -0.27
N ALA A 265 -1.81 24.83 -0.27
CA ALA A 265 -1.34 24.03 0.86
C ALA A 265 -1.14 24.91 2.12
N ARG A 266 -0.51 26.08 1.99
CA ARG A 266 -0.37 27.05 3.09
C ARG A 266 -1.71 27.45 3.70
N ARG A 267 -2.71 27.72 2.86
CA ARG A 267 -4.04 28.14 3.33
C ARG A 267 -4.71 27.03 4.13
N VAL A 268 -4.61 25.80 3.65
CA VAL A 268 -5.19 24.64 4.35
C VAL A 268 -4.43 24.37 5.64
N ALA A 269 -3.10 24.37 5.59
CA ALA A 269 -2.25 24.17 6.76
C ALA A 269 -2.53 25.18 7.88
N ALA A 270 -2.69 26.46 7.51
CA ALA A 270 -3.07 27.51 8.45
C ALA A 270 -4.49 27.32 9.01
N HIS A 271 -5.43 26.86 8.18
CA HIS A 271 -6.80 26.60 8.61
C HIS A 271 -6.89 25.44 9.61
N ILE A 272 -6.18 24.35 9.37
CA ILE A 272 -6.20 23.16 10.25
C ILE A 272 -5.20 23.25 11.40
N GLY A 273 -4.29 24.23 11.40
CA GLY A 273 -3.26 24.37 12.43
C GLY A 273 -2.26 23.21 12.45
N SER A 274 -1.78 22.81 11.27
CA SER A 274 -0.74 21.77 11.13
C SER A 274 0.67 22.38 11.13
N ILE A 275 1.69 21.58 11.47
CA ILE A 275 3.09 21.95 11.34
C ILE A 275 3.49 21.73 9.87
N HIS A 276 3.47 22.79 9.07
CA HIS A 276 3.64 22.69 7.62
C HIS A 276 5.11 22.79 7.18
N HIS A 277 5.50 21.87 6.29
CA HIS A 277 6.82 21.82 5.67
C HIS A 277 6.65 21.90 4.16
N GLU A 278 7.50 22.70 3.52
CA GLU A 278 7.43 22.94 2.08
C GLU A 278 8.81 22.77 1.47
N TYR A 279 8.86 22.17 0.28
CA TYR A 279 10.07 22.10 -0.50
C TYR A 279 9.86 22.66 -1.91
N LEU A 280 10.67 23.65 -2.26
CA LEU A 280 10.65 24.30 -3.56
C LEU A 280 11.70 23.66 -4.47
N MET A 281 11.27 22.70 -5.29
CA MET A 281 12.16 22.00 -6.22
C MET A 281 12.54 22.91 -7.41
N THR A 282 13.72 22.67 -7.96
CA THR A 282 14.22 23.33 -9.17
C THR A 282 14.24 22.38 -10.37
N SER A 283 14.17 22.93 -11.57
CA SER A 283 14.28 22.12 -12.80
C SER A 283 15.62 21.38 -12.90
N ALA A 284 16.70 21.93 -12.32
CA ALA A 284 18.00 21.28 -12.30
C ALA A 284 17.98 20.00 -11.46
N GLU A 285 17.42 20.06 -10.25
CA GLU A 285 17.25 18.88 -9.39
C GLU A 285 16.34 17.83 -10.03
N VAL A 286 15.27 18.26 -10.71
CA VAL A 286 14.39 17.34 -11.43
C VAL A 286 15.17 16.57 -12.50
N VAL A 287 15.97 17.25 -13.30
CA VAL A 287 16.81 16.61 -14.34
C VAL A 287 17.83 15.66 -13.71
N GLU A 288 18.46 16.07 -12.61
CA GLU A 288 19.44 15.25 -11.88
C GLU A 288 18.81 13.96 -11.33
N LYS A 289 17.61 14.06 -10.74
CA LYS A 289 16.93 12.94 -10.05
C LYS A 289 16.08 12.07 -10.95
N LEU A 290 15.83 12.48 -12.19
CA LEU A 290 14.98 11.73 -13.12
C LEU A 290 15.40 10.26 -13.33
N PRO A 291 16.70 9.91 -13.50
CA PRO A 291 17.11 8.51 -13.65
C PRO A 291 16.82 7.66 -12.41
N GLU A 292 17.02 8.23 -11.21
CA GLU A 292 16.72 7.56 -9.93
C GLU A 292 15.21 7.33 -9.77
N ILE A 293 14.40 8.34 -10.11
CA ILE A 293 12.94 8.28 -10.08
C ILE A 293 12.41 7.18 -11.02
N ILE A 294 12.89 7.13 -12.26
CA ILE A 294 12.47 6.12 -13.25
C ILE A 294 12.87 4.72 -12.78
N HIS A 295 14.10 4.56 -12.28
CA HIS A 295 14.56 3.27 -11.76
C HIS A 295 13.75 2.80 -10.55
N ALA A 296 13.44 3.69 -9.61
CA ALA A 296 12.63 3.37 -8.44
C ALA A 296 11.18 3.03 -8.83
N LEU A 297 10.61 3.80 -9.76
CA LEU A 297 9.24 3.64 -10.24
C LEU A 297 9.05 2.33 -11.01
N GLU A 298 10.09 1.82 -11.68
CA GLU A 298 10.01 0.62 -12.53
C GLU A 298 9.00 0.79 -13.68
N SER A 299 8.86 2.03 -14.17
CA SER A 299 7.99 2.38 -15.28
C SER A 299 8.57 3.53 -16.08
N TRP A 300 8.30 3.52 -17.37
CA TRP A 300 8.65 4.56 -18.32
C TRP A 300 7.42 5.34 -18.81
N ASP A 301 6.24 5.05 -18.26
CA ASP A 301 5.02 5.78 -18.60
C ASP A 301 5.18 7.28 -18.30
N GLN A 302 4.87 8.12 -19.29
CA GLN A 302 5.20 9.54 -19.23
C GLN A 302 4.44 10.25 -18.10
N ASP A 303 3.16 9.96 -17.94
CA ASP A 303 2.30 10.68 -16.99
C ASP A 303 2.55 10.19 -15.56
N LEU A 304 2.85 8.90 -15.41
CA LEU A 304 3.29 8.33 -14.15
C LEU A 304 4.65 8.91 -13.71
N VAL A 305 5.63 8.99 -14.62
CA VAL A 305 6.95 9.60 -14.32
C VAL A 305 6.79 11.07 -13.95
N ARG A 306 5.95 11.84 -14.67
CA ARG A 306 5.69 13.26 -14.36
C ARG A 306 5.13 13.46 -12.95
N SER A 307 4.17 12.62 -12.55
CA SER A 307 3.57 12.70 -11.22
C SER A 307 4.47 12.12 -10.12
N ALA A 308 5.39 11.21 -10.46
CA ALA A 308 6.38 10.67 -9.52
C ALA A 308 7.40 11.72 -9.05
N ILE A 309 7.75 12.70 -9.87
CA ILE A 309 8.72 13.76 -9.53
C ILE A 309 8.36 14.52 -8.23
N PRO A 310 7.19 15.18 -8.12
CA PRO A 310 6.83 15.85 -6.87
C PRO A 310 6.70 14.86 -5.70
N THR A 311 6.24 13.63 -5.97
CA THR A 311 6.09 12.58 -4.94
C THR A 311 7.45 12.19 -4.35
N TYR A 312 8.49 12.06 -5.17
CA TYR A 312 9.88 11.81 -4.74
C TYR A 312 10.35 12.88 -3.75
N PHE A 313 10.30 14.15 -4.16
CA PHE A 313 10.79 15.25 -3.32
C PHE A 313 9.97 15.40 -2.03
N CYS A 314 8.65 15.19 -2.11
CA CYS A 314 7.77 15.30 -0.95
C CYS A 314 8.01 14.15 0.04
N SER A 315 8.21 12.94 -0.48
CA SER A 315 8.54 11.75 0.33
C SER A 315 9.88 11.92 1.03
N ARG A 316 10.89 12.42 0.32
CA ARG A 316 12.20 12.75 0.90
C ARG A 316 12.08 13.75 2.06
N LEU A 317 11.31 14.82 1.87
CA LEU A 317 11.05 15.82 2.90
C LEU A 317 10.31 15.22 4.11
N ALA A 318 9.30 14.39 3.86
CA ALA A 318 8.49 13.77 4.91
C ALA A 318 9.29 12.77 5.76
N ALA A 319 10.15 11.97 5.12
CA ALA A 319 11.00 10.97 5.79
C ALA A 319 11.96 11.57 6.84
N GLU A 320 12.23 12.88 6.80
CA GLU A 320 13.03 13.58 7.83
C GLU A 320 12.30 13.70 9.17
N ARG A 321 10.99 13.45 9.22
CA ARG A 321 10.14 13.74 10.40
C ARG A 321 9.18 12.61 10.78
N VAL A 322 8.68 11.87 9.80
CA VAL A 322 7.66 10.84 10.00
C VAL A 322 8.06 9.57 9.25
N LYS A 323 7.54 8.42 9.69
CA LYS A 323 7.70 7.14 8.97
C LYS A 323 6.44 6.72 8.22
N VAL A 324 5.32 7.42 8.47
CA VAL A 324 4.02 7.15 7.85
C VAL A 324 3.46 8.44 7.27
N ILE A 325 2.90 8.38 6.07
CA ILE A 325 2.21 9.47 5.42
C ILE A 325 0.83 9.05 4.92
N LEU A 326 -0.20 9.82 5.28
CA LEU A 326 -1.51 9.71 4.63
C LEU A 326 -1.51 10.51 3.32
N THR A 327 -2.19 9.98 2.32
CA THR A 327 -2.36 10.63 1.01
C THR A 327 -3.83 10.59 0.54
N GLY A 328 -4.20 11.51 -0.35
CA GLY A 328 -5.55 11.67 -0.91
C GLY A 328 -5.84 10.83 -2.16
N GLU A 329 -4.99 9.86 -2.47
CA GLU A 329 -5.09 9.03 -3.69
C GLU A 329 -6.33 8.13 -3.65
N GLY A 330 -6.97 7.93 -4.81
CA GLY A 330 -8.21 7.17 -4.94
C GLY A 330 -9.48 8.03 -4.96
N ALA A 331 -9.40 9.28 -4.51
CA ALA A 331 -10.56 10.16 -4.48
C ALA A 331 -11.12 10.44 -5.90
N ASP A 332 -10.24 10.76 -6.85
CA ASP A 332 -10.63 11.05 -8.23
C ASP A 332 -11.26 9.82 -8.92
N GLU A 333 -10.72 8.63 -8.66
CA GLU A 333 -11.22 7.35 -9.18
C GLU A 333 -12.57 6.94 -8.58
N LEU A 334 -12.85 7.34 -7.33
CA LEU A 334 -14.10 7.02 -6.66
C LEU A 334 -15.21 8.05 -6.92
N PHE A 335 -14.84 9.32 -7.05
CA PHE A 335 -15.78 10.45 -7.10
C PHE A 335 -15.75 11.21 -8.44
N ALA A 336 -15.30 10.55 -9.50
CA ALA A 336 -15.31 11.07 -10.86
C ALA A 336 -14.55 12.40 -10.97
N GLY A 337 -13.41 12.55 -10.29
CA GLY A 337 -12.74 13.85 -10.11
C GLY A 337 -11.95 14.35 -11.32
N TYR A 338 -11.45 13.45 -12.17
CA TYR A 338 -10.79 13.83 -13.42
C TYR A 338 -11.67 14.60 -14.41
N ALA A 339 -11.04 15.50 -15.18
CA ALA A 339 -11.74 16.36 -16.14
C ALA A 339 -12.57 15.56 -17.18
N TYR A 340 -12.01 14.46 -17.70
CA TYR A 340 -12.68 13.64 -18.71
C TYR A 340 -13.93 12.92 -18.18
N HIS A 341 -14.05 12.71 -16.86
CA HIS A 341 -15.28 12.17 -16.27
C HIS A 341 -16.45 13.14 -16.38
N LYS A 342 -16.16 14.45 -16.32
CA LYS A 342 -17.18 15.50 -16.27
C LYS A 342 -17.94 15.65 -17.58
N ASP A 343 -17.39 15.11 -18.67
CA ASP A 343 -18.02 15.09 -20.00
C ASP A 343 -18.92 13.85 -20.20
N SER A 344 -18.99 12.94 -19.23
CA SER A 344 -19.84 11.75 -19.34
C SER A 344 -21.33 12.09 -19.30
N THR A 345 -22.08 11.57 -20.26
CA THR A 345 -23.55 11.68 -20.33
C THR A 345 -24.28 10.39 -19.96
N ASP A 346 -23.54 9.31 -19.66
CA ASP A 346 -24.07 8.00 -19.31
C ASP A 346 -23.55 7.60 -17.93
N ALA A 347 -24.47 7.56 -16.96
CA ALA A 347 -24.16 7.25 -15.58
C ALA A 347 -23.76 5.78 -15.36
N ALA A 348 -24.31 4.85 -16.14
CA ALA A 348 -23.95 3.44 -16.03
C ALA A 348 -22.53 3.21 -16.56
N MET A 349 -22.18 3.84 -17.68
CA MET A 349 -20.82 3.81 -18.22
C MET A 349 -19.83 4.49 -17.26
N LEU A 350 -20.19 5.65 -16.68
CA LEU A 350 -19.36 6.30 -15.68
C LEU A 350 -19.13 5.40 -14.46
N HIS A 351 -20.18 4.79 -13.91
CA HIS A 351 -20.08 3.86 -12.78
C HIS A 351 -19.12 2.70 -13.05
N GLN A 352 -19.22 2.09 -14.24
CA GLN A 352 -18.30 1.02 -14.67
C GLN A 352 -16.86 1.52 -14.77
N GLU A 353 -16.65 2.72 -15.31
CA GLU A 353 -15.32 3.33 -15.44
C GLU A 353 -14.68 3.64 -14.08
N LEU A 354 -15.46 4.11 -13.09
CA LEU A 354 -14.95 4.34 -11.73
C LEU A 354 -14.52 3.01 -11.08
N GLY A 355 -15.33 1.96 -11.22
CA GLY A 355 -14.96 0.62 -10.75
C GLY A 355 -13.70 0.06 -11.43
N ARG A 356 -13.59 0.25 -12.76
CA ARG A 356 -12.41 -0.13 -13.55
C ARG A 356 -11.17 0.68 -13.15
N SER A 357 -11.34 1.97 -12.86
CA SER A 357 -10.25 2.84 -12.43
C SER A 357 -9.65 2.33 -11.12
N VAL A 358 -10.48 2.03 -10.12
CA VAL A 358 -10.03 1.45 -8.84
C VAL A 358 -9.29 0.12 -9.03
N SER A 359 -9.79 -0.78 -9.88
CA SER A 359 -9.16 -2.10 -10.08
C SER A 359 -7.81 -2.04 -10.81
N THR A 360 -7.52 -0.93 -11.48
CA THR A 360 -6.27 -0.74 -12.24
C THR A 360 -5.24 0.14 -11.53
N LEU A 361 -5.57 0.68 -10.35
CA LEU A 361 -4.68 1.62 -9.64
C LEU A 361 -3.29 1.05 -9.29
N HIS A 362 -3.19 -0.28 -9.12
CA HIS A 362 -1.99 -1.00 -8.69
C HIS A 362 -0.75 -0.77 -9.56
N ASN A 363 -0.93 -0.46 -10.85
CA ASN A 363 0.15 -0.24 -11.81
C ASN A 363 0.26 1.22 -12.28
N ILE A 364 -0.45 2.14 -11.62
CA ILE A 364 -0.40 3.58 -11.86
C ILE A 364 -0.18 4.33 -10.54
N ASN A 365 -1.17 5.07 -10.04
CA ASN A 365 -1.07 5.91 -8.85
C ASN A 365 -0.56 5.15 -7.60
N LEU A 366 -1.00 3.92 -7.35
CA LEU A 366 -0.50 3.13 -6.20
C LEU A 366 0.95 2.71 -6.38
N GLN A 367 1.37 2.35 -7.60
CA GLN A 367 2.77 2.07 -7.90
C GLN A 367 3.64 3.31 -7.65
N ARG A 368 3.21 4.49 -8.11
CA ARG A 368 3.91 5.76 -7.82
C ARG A 368 4.03 5.97 -6.31
N VAL A 369 2.91 5.96 -5.59
CA VAL A 369 2.89 6.27 -4.16
C VAL A 369 3.79 5.31 -3.40
N ASP A 370 3.64 4.00 -3.60
CA ASP A 370 4.45 3.00 -2.91
C ASP A 370 5.94 3.15 -3.26
N ARG A 371 6.32 3.16 -4.55
CA ARG A 371 7.74 3.19 -4.94
C ARG A 371 8.45 4.44 -4.44
N LEU A 372 7.83 5.62 -4.58
CA LEU A 372 8.49 6.88 -4.26
C LEU A 372 8.50 7.16 -2.76
N THR A 373 7.49 6.73 -2.00
CA THR A 373 7.52 6.82 -0.54
C THR A 373 8.54 5.83 0.03
N MET A 374 8.52 4.58 -0.44
CA MET A 374 9.40 3.52 0.07
C MET A 374 10.87 3.69 -0.32
N LEU A 375 11.17 4.41 -1.40
CA LEU A 375 12.54 4.82 -1.72
C LEU A 375 13.21 5.60 -0.58
N HIS A 376 12.42 6.30 0.23
CA HIS A 376 12.88 7.09 1.36
C HIS A 376 12.55 6.45 2.72
N GLY A 377 12.16 5.17 2.75
CA GLY A 377 11.74 4.52 3.99
C GLY A 377 10.52 5.18 4.63
N LEU A 378 9.55 5.58 3.81
CA LEU A 378 8.30 6.21 4.23
C LEU A 378 7.12 5.34 3.78
N GLU A 379 6.21 4.98 4.69
CA GLU A 379 4.98 4.28 4.33
C GLU A 379 3.90 5.25 3.84
N GLY A 380 3.45 5.08 2.59
CA GLY A 380 2.20 5.67 2.10
C GLY A 380 0.96 4.87 2.52
N ARG A 381 -0.05 5.58 3.04
CA ARG A 381 -1.39 5.08 3.39
C ARG A 381 -2.47 5.84 2.64
N VAL A 382 -3.48 5.12 2.16
CA VAL A 382 -4.49 5.63 1.21
C VAL A 382 -5.92 5.44 1.76
N PRO A 383 -6.40 6.29 2.69
CA PRO A 383 -7.70 6.06 3.34
C PRO A 383 -8.91 6.03 2.39
N PHE A 384 -8.86 6.77 1.27
CA PHE A 384 -9.89 6.67 0.22
C PHE A 384 -9.99 5.27 -0.39
N LEU A 385 -8.96 4.44 -0.26
CA LEU A 385 -8.89 3.10 -0.83
C LEU A 385 -9.05 2.00 0.22
N ASP A 386 -9.56 2.35 1.40
CA ASP A 386 -10.11 1.38 2.33
C ASP A 386 -11.24 0.57 1.64
N THR A 387 -11.26 -0.75 1.81
CA THR A 387 -12.20 -1.61 1.08
C THR A 387 -13.67 -1.35 1.42
N GLU A 388 -13.97 -1.02 2.67
CA GLU A 388 -15.34 -0.68 3.06
C GLU A 388 -15.72 0.69 2.48
N PHE A 389 -14.78 1.63 2.48
CA PHE A 389 -15.01 2.94 1.87
C PHE A 389 -15.15 2.87 0.35
N ILE A 390 -14.39 2.03 -0.36
CA ILE A 390 -14.55 1.76 -1.80
C ILE A 390 -15.96 1.25 -2.06
N ALA A 391 -16.40 0.23 -1.33
CA ALA A 391 -17.73 -0.34 -1.49
C ALA A 391 -18.83 0.71 -1.25
N LEU A 392 -18.68 1.54 -0.22
CA LEU A 392 -19.59 2.63 0.07
C LEU A 392 -19.61 3.69 -1.04
N ALA A 393 -18.44 4.15 -1.50
CA ALA A 393 -18.31 5.18 -2.52
C ALA A 393 -18.84 4.71 -3.88
N LEU A 394 -18.63 3.44 -4.25
CA LEU A 394 -19.21 2.84 -5.45
C LEU A 394 -20.73 2.60 -5.30
N SER A 395 -21.26 2.50 -4.08
CA SER A 395 -22.73 2.44 -3.90
C SER A 395 -23.46 3.77 -4.16
N VAL A 396 -22.72 4.89 -4.29
CA VAL A 396 -23.30 6.22 -4.57
C VAL A 396 -23.64 6.33 -6.08
N PRO A 397 -24.87 6.73 -6.45
CA PRO A 397 -25.25 6.96 -7.85
C PRO A 397 -24.27 7.88 -8.58
N ALA A 398 -23.84 7.49 -9.77
CA ALA A 398 -22.81 8.20 -10.52
C ALA A 398 -23.23 9.62 -10.92
N GLU A 399 -24.53 9.86 -11.10
CA GLU A 399 -25.13 11.16 -11.37
C GLU A 399 -24.85 12.16 -10.24
N LEU A 400 -24.79 11.69 -8.99
CA LEU A 400 -24.49 12.54 -7.83
C LEU A 400 -23.00 12.91 -7.73
N LYS A 401 -22.13 12.25 -8.49
CA LYS A 401 -20.68 12.53 -8.56
C LYS A 401 -20.35 13.55 -9.66
N LEU A 402 -21.31 13.80 -10.55
CA LEU A 402 -21.21 14.80 -11.61
C LEU A 402 -21.78 16.13 -11.13
N ARG A 403 -21.17 17.22 -11.62
CA ARG A 403 -21.75 18.54 -11.43
C ARG A 403 -22.93 18.65 -12.40
N THR A 404 -24.16 18.56 -11.89
CA THR A 404 -25.33 18.92 -12.67
C THR A 404 -25.22 20.41 -13.02
N MET A 405 -25.13 20.73 -14.31
CA MET A 405 -25.39 22.10 -14.77
C MET A 405 -26.88 22.35 -14.56
N ALA A 406 -27.23 22.91 -13.40
CA ALA A 406 -28.53 23.55 -13.19
C ALA A 406 -28.50 24.96 -13.79
#